data_AF-A0A3D8YFK9-F1
#
_entry.id   AF-A0A3D8YFK9-F1
#
_cell.length_a   1.000
_cell.length_b   1.000
_cell.length_c   1.000
_cell.angle_alpha   90.00
_cell.angle_beta   90.00
_cell.angle_gamma   90.00
#
_symmetry.space_group_name_H-M   'P 1'
#
loop_
_entity.id
_entity.type
_entity.pdbx_description
1 polymer ?
#
loop_
_entity_poly.entity_id
_entity_poly.type
_entity_poly.pdbx_seq_one_letter_code
_entity_poly.pdbx_strand_id
1 'polypeptide(L)'
;MENIAVINSFKRTNKHRNDSATHFDRMQDLVFAYNFDDCPIKLHILGDDRSGIRFRVECADHATRGRLENVLRQYLIEKNV
;
A
#
# COMPACT_ATOMS: atom_id res chain seq x y z
N MET A 1 14.27 14.35 -0.44
CA MET A 1 14.50 12.90 -0.59
C MET A 1 13.15 12.24 -0.42
N GLU A 2 12.70 11.42 -1.36
CA GLU A 2 11.47 10.65 -1.16
C GLU A 2 11.75 9.55 -0.14
N ASN A 3 11.19 9.70 1.07
CA ASN A 3 11.38 8.76 2.18
C ASN A 3 10.51 7.50 2.04
N ILE A 4 9.73 7.37 0.96
CA ILE A 4 8.82 6.25 0.72
C ILE A 4 9.12 5.67 -0.66
N ALA A 5 9.50 4.40 -0.69
CA ALA A 5 9.66 3.64 -1.92
C ALA A 5 8.50 2.66 -2.08
N VAL A 6 7.78 2.71 -3.20
CA VAL A 6 6.68 1.78 -3.49
C VAL A 6 7.14 0.72 -4.49
N ILE A 7 7.07 -0.54 -4.08
CA ILE A 7 7.49 -1.70 -4.88
C ILE A 7 6.25 -2.48 -5.31
N ASN A 8 5.91 -2.34 -6.58
CA ASN A 8 4.71 -2.89 -7.19
C ASN A 8 5.06 -4.13 -8.01
N SER A 9 4.58 -5.31 -7.59
CA SER A 9 4.89 -6.59 -8.26
C SER A 9 3.66 -7.07 -9.06
N PHE A 10 3.55 -6.64 -10.32
CA PHE A 10 2.39 -6.95 -11.19
C PHE A 10 2.78 -7.62 -12.50
N LYS A 11 2.03 -8.66 -12.89
CA LYS A 11 1.84 -9.00 -14.31
C LYS A 11 0.66 -8.18 -14.83
N ARG A 12 0.93 -6.99 -15.38
CA ARG A 12 -0.08 -6.12 -15.98
C ARG A 12 -0.71 -6.81 -17.20
N THR A 13 -1.95 -7.26 -17.09
CA THR A 13 -2.77 -7.57 -18.28
C THR A 13 -3.66 -6.36 -18.56
N ASN A 14 -3.60 -5.83 -19.78
CA ASN A 14 -4.10 -4.50 -20.21
C ASN A 14 -5.60 -4.21 -20.00
N LYS A 15 -6.38 -5.12 -19.39
CA LYS A 15 -7.86 -5.06 -19.38
C LYS A 15 -8.48 -4.47 -18.11
N HIS A 16 -7.74 -4.34 -17.00
CA HIS A 16 -8.21 -3.80 -15.71
C HIS A 16 -7.37 -2.61 -15.25
N ARG A 17 -7.20 -1.64 -16.15
CA ARG A 17 -6.26 -0.53 -15.98
C ARG A 17 -6.70 0.50 -14.93
N ASN A 18 -7.97 0.48 -14.51
CA ASN A 18 -8.56 1.58 -13.74
C ASN A 18 -8.74 1.24 -12.25
N ASP A 19 -9.34 0.11 -11.91
CA ASP A 19 -9.76 -0.13 -10.52
C ASP A 19 -8.56 -0.51 -9.62
N SER A 20 -7.73 -1.48 -10.01
CA SER A 20 -6.57 -1.87 -9.19
C SER A 20 -5.52 -0.76 -9.08
N ALA A 21 -5.39 0.08 -10.12
CA ALA A 21 -4.53 1.27 -10.08
C ALA A 21 -5.00 2.26 -9.01
N THR A 22 -6.32 2.46 -8.88
CA THR A 22 -6.88 3.36 -7.85
C THR A 22 -6.65 2.85 -6.44
N HIS A 23 -6.66 1.53 -6.21
CA HIS A 23 -6.36 0.98 -4.90
C HIS A 23 -4.90 1.19 -4.50
N PHE A 24 -3.95 1.01 -5.42
CA PHE A 24 -2.52 1.20 -5.11
C PHE A 24 -2.18 2.66 -4.86
N ASP A 25 -2.70 3.55 -5.70
CA ASP A 25 -2.53 5.00 -5.51
C ASP A 25 -3.12 5.41 -4.15
N ARG A 26 -4.29 4.88 -3.79
CA ARG A 26 -4.91 5.19 -2.51
C ARG A 26 -4.13 4.64 -1.32
N MET A 27 -3.59 3.42 -1.42
CA MET A 27 -2.73 2.85 -0.38
C MET A 27 -1.43 3.64 -0.22
N GLN A 28 -0.85 4.11 -1.31
CA GLN A 28 0.31 5.00 -1.29
C GLN A 28 -0.03 6.32 -0.58
N ASP A 29 -1.14 6.97 -0.93
CA ASP A 29 -1.60 8.20 -0.26
C ASP A 29 -1.78 8.01 1.25
N LEU A 30 -2.36 6.88 1.67
CA LEU A 30 -2.52 6.55 3.09
C LEU A 30 -1.16 6.40 3.77
N VAL A 31 -0.18 5.77 3.13
CA VAL A 31 1.16 5.65 3.70
C VAL A 31 1.83 7.02 3.85
N PHE A 32 1.69 7.92 2.87
CA PHE A 32 2.18 9.30 3.01
C PHE A 32 1.47 10.06 4.12
N ALA A 33 0.14 9.97 4.21
CA ALA A 33 -0.65 10.72 5.19
C ALA A 33 -0.42 10.27 6.63
N TYR A 34 -0.12 8.98 6.87
CA TYR A 34 0.03 8.40 8.21
C TYR A 34 1.49 8.14 8.62
N ASN A 35 2.46 8.53 7.79
CA ASN A 35 3.88 8.57 8.15
C ASN A 35 4.27 9.89 8.83
N PHE A 36 3.68 10.16 10.01
CA PHE A 36 3.94 11.40 10.76
C PHE A 36 5.40 11.56 11.19
N ASP A 37 6.07 10.43 11.42
CA ASP A 37 7.44 10.36 11.92
C ASP A 37 8.48 10.47 10.79
N ASP A 38 8.04 10.72 9.55
CA ASP A 38 8.85 10.83 8.32
C ASP A 38 9.90 9.71 8.19
N CYS A 39 9.50 8.51 8.59
CA CYS A 39 10.39 7.35 8.60
C CYS A 39 10.61 6.83 7.18
N PRO A 40 11.80 6.27 6.88
CA PRO A 40 12.03 5.56 5.64
C PRO A 40 11.14 4.31 5.57
N ILE A 41 10.28 4.25 4.55
CA ILE A 41 9.30 3.17 4.35
C ILE A 41 9.48 2.54 2.99
N LYS A 42 9.37 1.21 2.93
CA LYS A 42 9.10 0.49 1.70
C LYS A 42 7.72 -0.14 1.77
N LEU A 43 6.84 0.26 0.86
CA LEU A 43 5.52 -0.34 0.69
C LEU A 43 5.56 -1.32 -0.46
N HIS A 44 5.33 -2.60 -0.16
CA HIS A 44 5.16 -3.62 -1.18
C HIS A 44 3.67 -3.88 -1.37
N ILE A 45 3.20 -3.80 -2.61
CA ILE A 45 1.82 -4.15 -2.97
C ILE A 45 1.84 -5.29 -4.00
N LEU A 46 0.98 -6.27 -3.77
CA LEU A 46 0.92 -7.55 -4.47
C LEU A 46 -0.55 -7.91 -4.76
N GLY A 47 -0.83 -8.46 -5.93
CA GLY A 47 -2.17 -8.95 -6.30
C GLY A 47 -3.11 -7.86 -6.83
N ASP A 48 -4.24 -8.27 -7.39
CA ASP A 48 -5.22 -7.39 -8.04
C ASP A 48 -6.63 -7.59 -7.45
N ASP A 49 -7.62 -6.82 -7.92
CA ASP A 49 -9.01 -6.91 -7.41
C ASP A 49 -9.65 -8.29 -7.60
N ARG A 50 -9.07 -9.16 -8.44
CA ARG A 50 -9.58 -10.52 -8.70
C ARG A 50 -8.93 -11.57 -7.80
N SER A 51 -7.65 -11.39 -7.49
CA SER A 51 -6.82 -12.31 -6.69
C SER A 51 -6.69 -11.87 -5.23
N GLY A 52 -7.20 -10.69 -4.90
CA GLY A 52 -7.10 -10.03 -3.61
C GLY A 52 -5.83 -9.20 -3.51
N ILE A 53 -5.96 -7.99 -2.95
CA ILE A 53 -4.82 -7.11 -2.73
C ILE A 53 -4.12 -7.51 -1.42
N ARG A 54 -2.80 -7.66 -1.48
CA ARG A 54 -1.93 -7.91 -0.33
C ARG A 54 -0.85 -6.86 -0.25
N PHE A 55 -0.38 -6.59 0.96
CA PHE A 55 0.70 -5.63 1.16
C PHE A 55 1.69 -6.07 2.24
N ARG A 56 2.86 -5.44 2.22
CA ARG A 56 3.86 -5.51 3.28
C ARG A 56 4.49 -4.14 3.46
N VAL A 57 4.62 -3.69 4.71
CA VAL A 57 5.31 -2.45 5.06
C VAL A 57 6.66 -2.81 5.68
N GLU A 58 7.74 -2.36 5.06
CA GLU A 58 9.07 -2.40 5.68
C GLU A 58 9.39 -1.01 6.23
N CYS A 59 9.52 -0.93 7.55
CA CYS A 59 9.95 0.26 8.26
C CYS A 59 10.71 -0.20 9.51
N ALA A 60 11.81 0.49 9.84
CA ALA A 60 12.63 0.17 11.01
C ALA A 60 11.91 0.54 12.32
N ASP A 61 11.09 1.60 12.30
CA ASP A 61 10.27 1.98 13.43
C ASP A 61 9.03 1.08 13.52
N HIS A 62 8.94 0.31 14.60
CA HIS A 62 7.86 -0.64 14.82
C HIS A 62 6.49 0.04 15.04
N ALA A 63 6.48 1.23 15.66
CA ALA A 63 5.25 1.96 15.93
C ALA A 63 4.64 2.49 14.62
N THR A 64 5.46 3.14 13.79
CA THR A 64 5.09 3.59 12.44
C THR A 64 4.67 2.43 11.58
N ARG A 65 5.44 1.32 11.56
CA ARG A 65 5.07 0.12 10.80
C ARG A 65 3.69 -0.40 11.19
N GLY A 66 3.43 -0.60 12.48
CA GLY A 66 2.16 -1.11 12.98
C GLY A 66 0.98 -0.19 12.66
N ARG A 67 1.18 1.13 12.79
CA ARG A 67 0.17 2.14 12.42
C ARG A 67 -0.20 2.05 10.95
N LEU A 68 0.80 2.02 10.07
CA LEU A 68 0.58 1.94 8.62
C LEU A 68 -0.07 0.62 8.21
N GLU A 69 0.38 -0.50 8.77
CA GLU A 69 -0.23 -1.81 8.53
C GLU A 69 -1.69 -1.85 8.96
N ASN A 70 -2.04 -1.21 10.08
CA ASN A 70 -3.42 -1.12 10.54
C ASN A 70 -4.29 -0.27 9.59
N VAL A 71 -3.81 0.91 9.19
CA VAL A 71 -4.54 1.79 8.25
C VAL A 71 -4.81 1.09 6.93
N LEU A 72 -3.79 0.46 6.34
CA LEU A 72 -3.93 -0.26 5.08
C LEU A 72 -4.87 -1.46 5.21
N ARG A 73 -4.83 -2.19 6.33
CA ARG A 73 -5.75 -3.31 6.57
C ARG A 73 -7.21 -2.85 6.68
N GLN A 74 -7.47 -1.76 7.42
CA GLN A 74 -8.82 -1.20 7.53
C GLN A 74 -9.34 -0.77 6.15
N TYR A 75 -8.50 -0.11 5.35
CA TYR A 75 -8.87 0.29 3.99
C TYR A 75 -9.29 -0.90 3.11
N LEU A 76 -8.53 -2.00 3.10
CA LEU A 76 -8.89 -3.19 2.31
C LEU A 76 -10.19 -3.83 2.81
N ILE A 77 -10.42 -3.88 4.13
CA ILE A 77 -11.67 -4.37 4.72
C ILE A 77 -12.86 -3.51 4.28
N GLU A 78 -12.74 -2.18 4.36
CA GLU A 78 -13.80 -1.24 3.96
C GLU A 78 -14.14 -1.32 2.47
N LYS A 79 -13.15 -1.61 1.63
CA LYS A 79 -13.31 -1.74 0.18
C LYS A 79 -13.65 -3.16 -0.27
N ASN A 80 -13.59 -4.14 0.63
CA ASN A 80 -13.87 -5.55 0.35
C ASN A 80 -13.02 -6.09 -0.82
N VAL A 81 -11.72 -5.79 -0.80
CA VAL A 81 -10.70 -6.16 -1.81
C VAL A 81 -9.51 -6.89 -1.21
#